data_AF-A0A0F4IDM5-F1
#
_entry.id   AF-A0A0F4IDM5-F1
#
_cell.length_a   1.000
_cell.length_b   1.000
_cell.length_c   1.000
_cell.angle_alpha   90.00
_cell.angle_beta   90.00
_cell.angle_gamma   90.00
#
_symmetry.space_group_name_H-M   'P 1'
#
loop_
_entity.id
_entity.type
_entity.pdbx_description
1 polymer ?
#
loop_
_entity_poly.entity_id
_entity_poly.type
_entity_poly.pdbx_seq_one_letter_code
_entity_poly.pdbx_strand_id
1 'polypeptide(L)'
;MPTAGGGGLPVFTPRRAPVLTADFTSTAQWVAGRSWAYPDGGPVNPGDNKLDHLVEDPSYSRSGTFRATRRPDGNWDTGLLTTEGSDQGFTVRTGDVLEARVRLPTETGAWPAIWTWRDGGQEIDVFEYHPDNPDLLELSNHVREAHRYHRDPAVRPGAWVDLRVE
;
A
#
# COMPACT_ATOMS: atom_id res chain seq x y z
N MET A 1 39.46 -31.83 -29.02
CA MET A 1 38.92 -31.10 -27.85
C MET A 1 39.31 -29.64 -28.03
N PRO A 2 38.34 -28.72 -28.21
CA PRO A 2 37.54 -28.26 -27.08
C PRO A 2 36.02 -28.31 -27.32
N THR A 3 35.28 -28.51 -26.23
CA THR A 3 33.82 -28.48 -26.14
C THR A 3 33.35 -27.04 -25.90
N ALA A 4 32.54 -26.50 -26.82
CA ALA A 4 31.84 -25.24 -26.59
C ALA A 4 30.66 -25.49 -25.66
N GLY A 5 30.68 -24.86 -24.47
CA GLY A 5 29.56 -24.84 -23.55
C GLY A 5 28.44 -23.97 -24.11
N GLY A 6 27.29 -24.60 -24.40
CA GLY A 6 26.07 -23.89 -24.73
C GLY A 6 25.55 -23.15 -23.51
N GLY A 7 25.74 -21.83 -23.49
CA GLY A 7 25.05 -20.94 -22.56
C GLY A 7 23.56 -20.98 -22.86
N GLY A 8 22.79 -21.66 -22.02
CA GLY A 8 21.34 -21.61 -22.07
C GLY A 8 20.90 -20.16 -21.95
N LEU A 9 20.14 -19.67 -22.93
CA LEU A 9 19.42 -18.41 -22.82
C LEU A 9 18.55 -18.47 -21.55
N PRO A 10 18.47 -17.39 -20.77
CA PRO A 10 17.56 -17.34 -19.63
C PRO A 10 16.16 -17.66 -20.14
N VAL A 11 15.58 -18.74 -19.63
CA VAL A 11 14.17 -19.07 -19.86
C VAL A 11 13.39 -17.96 -19.17
N PHE A 12 12.91 -16.99 -19.95
CA PHE A 12 11.93 -16.03 -19.50
C PHE A 12 10.65 -16.82 -19.23
N THR A 13 10.44 -17.20 -17.97
CA THR A 13 9.13 -17.66 -17.52
C THR A 13 8.18 -16.49 -17.74
N PRO A 14 7.14 -16.62 -18.58
CA PRO A 14 6.20 -15.53 -18.77
C PRO A 14 5.59 -15.20 -17.40
N ARG A 15 5.75 -13.94 -16.97
CA ARG A 15 5.00 -13.42 -15.82
C ARG A 15 3.53 -13.70 -16.10
N ARG A 16 2.87 -14.46 -15.22
CA ARG A 16 1.42 -14.65 -15.30
C ARG A 16 0.77 -13.27 -15.35
N ALA A 17 -0.30 -13.11 -16.13
CA ALA A 17 -1.05 -11.87 -16.15
C ALA A 17 -1.52 -11.54 -14.72
N PRO A 18 -1.47 -10.28 -14.28
CA PRO A 18 -1.93 -9.90 -12.95
C PRO A 18 -3.43 -10.21 -12.81
N VAL A 19 -3.81 -10.79 -11.67
CA VAL A 19 -5.23 -11.04 -11.33
C VAL A 19 -5.97 -9.75 -10.94
N LEU A 20 -5.23 -8.72 -10.53
CA LEU A 20 -5.69 -7.34 -10.36
C LEU A 20 -4.59 -6.40 -10.85
N THR A 21 -4.95 -5.44 -11.70
CA THR A 21 -4.12 -4.24 -11.94
C THR A 21 -4.85 -3.07 -11.31
N ALA A 22 -4.17 -2.28 -10.48
CA ALA A 22 -4.76 -1.17 -9.75
C ALA A 22 -5.10 0.00 -10.70
N ASP A 23 -6.33 -0.01 -11.20
CA ASP A 23 -6.92 1.14 -11.89
C ASP A 23 -7.59 2.04 -10.85
N PHE A 24 -6.83 3.00 -10.32
CA PHE A 24 -7.30 3.92 -9.28
C PHE A 24 -8.52 4.76 -9.71
N THR A 25 -8.82 4.84 -11.01
CA THR A 25 -10.00 5.55 -11.51
C THR A 25 -11.28 4.72 -11.40
N SER A 26 -11.16 3.40 -11.31
CA SER A 26 -12.31 2.48 -11.32
C SER A 26 -13.07 2.51 -9.99
N THR A 27 -14.35 2.89 -10.04
CA THR A 27 -15.27 2.79 -8.90
C THR A 27 -15.74 1.36 -8.66
N ALA A 28 -15.60 0.47 -9.66
CA ALA A 28 -15.92 -0.94 -9.49
C ALA A 28 -14.81 -1.70 -8.74
N GLN A 29 -13.54 -1.28 -8.88
CA GLN A 29 -12.41 -1.85 -8.15
C GLN A 29 -12.28 -1.28 -6.73
N TRP A 30 -12.59 0.01 -6.55
CA TRP A 30 -12.20 0.74 -5.35
C TRP A 30 -13.34 1.52 -4.72
N VAL A 31 -13.50 1.32 -3.41
CA VAL A 31 -14.26 2.18 -2.50
C VAL A 31 -13.30 3.20 -1.90
N ALA A 32 -13.74 4.46 -1.84
CA ALA A 32 -13.02 5.56 -1.19
C ALA A 32 -13.72 5.99 0.11
N GLY A 33 -13.04 6.74 0.96
CA GLY A 33 -13.66 7.39 2.14
C GLY A 33 -14.01 6.48 3.33
N ARG A 34 -13.73 5.17 3.23
CA ARG A 34 -14.01 4.19 4.30
C ARG A 34 -13.08 2.98 4.23
N SER A 35 -12.94 2.28 5.34
CA SER A 35 -12.28 0.98 5.44
C SER A 35 -12.68 0.31 6.75
N TRP A 36 -12.91 -1.00 6.77
CA TRP A 36 -13.20 -1.71 8.02
C TRP A 36 -11.97 -1.89 8.93
N ALA A 37 -10.78 -1.39 8.51
CA ALA A 37 -9.68 -1.13 9.44
C ALA A 37 -10.01 -0.07 10.49
N TYR A 38 -10.86 0.86 10.08
CA TYR A 38 -11.24 1.99 10.91
C TYR A 38 -12.45 1.55 11.73
N PRO A 39 -12.57 2.02 12.99
CA PRO A 39 -13.75 1.77 13.80
C PRO A 39 -15.04 2.10 13.02
N ASP A 40 -15.99 1.17 13.03
CA ASP A 40 -17.28 1.29 12.34
C ASP A 40 -17.19 1.60 10.82
N GLY A 41 -16.05 1.32 10.19
CA GLY A 41 -15.81 1.61 8.77
C GLY A 41 -15.21 3.00 8.51
N GLY A 42 -14.92 3.80 9.55
CA GLY A 42 -14.37 5.14 9.44
C GLY A 42 -15.41 6.26 9.63
N PRO A 43 -15.09 7.52 9.27
CA PRO A 43 -13.94 7.95 8.48
C PRO A 43 -12.69 8.29 9.30
N VAL A 44 -12.68 8.07 10.62
CA VAL A 44 -11.58 8.46 11.52
C VAL A 44 -11.08 7.28 12.35
N ASN A 45 -9.81 7.30 12.75
CA ASN A 45 -9.26 6.32 13.67
C ASN A 45 -8.34 6.95 14.75
N PRO A 46 -8.88 7.81 15.63
CA PRO A 46 -8.09 8.47 16.67
C PRO A 46 -7.55 7.50 17.72
N GLY A 47 -8.14 6.31 17.86
CA GLY A 47 -7.66 5.26 18.77
C GLY A 47 -6.28 4.71 18.39
N ASP A 48 -5.91 4.84 17.11
CA ASP A 48 -4.60 4.48 16.56
C ASP A 48 -3.70 5.72 16.38
N ASN A 49 -3.97 6.80 17.14
CA ASN A 49 -3.28 8.08 17.07
C ASN A 49 -3.29 8.73 15.67
N LYS A 50 -4.25 8.36 14.81
CA LYS A 50 -4.39 8.96 13.48
C LYS A 50 -5.21 10.24 13.55
N LEU A 51 -4.74 11.27 12.84
CA LEU A 51 -5.43 12.55 12.67
C LEU A 51 -6.21 12.63 11.36
N ASP A 52 -6.30 11.52 10.64
CA ASP A 52 -6.89 11.50 9.32
C ASP A 52 -8.41 11.33 9.39
N HIS A 53 -9.05 11.92 8.39
CA HIS A 53 -10.45 11.85 8.11
C HIS A 53 -10.57 11.44 6.64
N LEU A 54 -10.92 10.18 6.41
CA LEU A 54 -11.05 9.63 5.07
C LEU A 54 -12.11 10.39 4.28
N VAL A 55 -11.80 10.78 3.04
CA VAL A 55 -12.74 11.45 2.14
C VAL A 55 -12.97 10.65 0.86
N GLU A 56 -14.19 10.75 0.33
CA GLU A 56 -14.56 10.13 -0.96
C GLU A 56 -14.14 10.97 -2.17
N ASP A 57 -13.71 12.22 -1.96
CA ASP A 57 -13.34 13.16 -3.01
C ASP A 57 -12.25 12.54 -3.92
N PRO A 58 -12.53 12.36 -5.22
CA PRO A 58 -11.62 11.68 -6.13
C PRO A 58 -10.26 12.38 -6.28
N SER A 59 -10.18 13.68 -5.99
CA SER A 59 -8.92 14.44 -6.04
C SER A 59 -7.89 13.99 -5.00
N TYR A 60 -8.32 13.24 -3.98
CA TYR A 60 -7.45 12.75 -2.90
C TYR A 60 -6.82 11.39 -3.18
N SER A 61 -7.28 10.61 -4.17
CA SER A 61 -6.73 9.25 -4.38
C SER A 61 -6.84 8.72 -5.82
N ARG A 62 -7.84 9.13 -6.60
CA ARG A 62 -8.16 8.47 -7.89
C ARG A 62 -7.19 8.76 -9.03
N SER A 63 -6.27 9.72 -8.86
CA SER A 63 -5.19 9.96 -9.82
C SER A 63 -3.97 9.05 -9.62
N GLY A 64 -4.01 8.13 -8.63
CA GLY A 64 -2.83 7.38 -8.17
C GLY A 64 -1.86 8.21 -7.33
N THR A 65 -2.26 9.43 -6.92
CA THR A 65 -1.57 10.23 -5.90
C THR A 65 -2.51 10.38 -4.72
N PHE A 66 -2.07 9.90 -3.56
CA PHE A 66 -2.82 10.02 -2.32
C PHE A 66 -2.45 11.34 -1.64
N ARG A 67 -3.46 12.15 -1.32
CA ARG A 67 -3.27 13.50 -0.75
C ARG A 67 -3.77 13.57 0.68
N ALA A 68 -3.20 14.52 1.43
CA ALA A 68 -3.67 14.92 2.73
C ALA A 68 -3.75 16.46 2.79
N THR A 69 -4.84 17.01 3.33
CA THR A 69 -5.01 18.45 3.51
C THR A 69 -5.45 18.75 4.93
N ARG A 70 -4.76 19.68 5.60
CA ARG A 70 -5.08 20.04 6.97
C ARG A 70 -6.42 20.78 7.03
N ARG A 71 -7.27 20.37 7.96
CA ARG A 71 -8.57 20.97 8.25
C ARG A 71 -8.43 22.04 9.35
N PRO A 72 -9.40 22.98 9.46
CA PRO A 72 -9.42 23.97 10.53
C PRO A 72 -9.48 23.37 11.95
N ASP A 73 -10.09 22.19 12.11
CA ASP A 73 -10.22 21.45 13.37
C ASP A 73 -8.93 20.75 13.82
N GLY A 74 -7.88 20.77 13.00
CA GLY A 74 -6.59 20.13 13.29
C GLY A 74 -6.44 18.71 12.74
N ASN A 75 -7.52 18.09 12.26
CA ASN A 75 -7.48 16.83 11.52
C ASN A 75 -7.03 17.05 10.06
N TRP A 76 -6.95 15.98 9.29
CA TRP A 76 -6.53 15.99 7.90
C TRP A 76 -7.55 15.26 7.03
N ASP A 77 -8.06 15.89 5.97
CA ASP A 77 -8.77 15.14 4.93
C ASP A 77 -7.75 14.30 4.17
N THR A 78 -7.98 12.99 4.03
CA THR A 78 -7.03 12.06 3.40
C THR A 78 -7.69 11.12 2.39
N GLY A 79 -6.92 10.74 1.38
CA GLY A 79 -7.32 9.69 0.45
C GLY A 79 -7.00 8.30 0.97
N LEU A 80 -7.95 7.38 0.82
CA LEU A 80 -7.75 5.93 0.95
C LEU A 80 -8.59 5.23 -0.12
N LEU A 81 -8.06 4.14 -0.68
CA LEU A 81 -8.81 3.25 -1.58
C LEU A 81 -8.72 1.83 -1.03
N THR A 82 -9.86 1.15 -0.96
CA THR A 82 -9.96 -0.25 -0.56
C THR A 82 -10.75 -1.05 -1.59
N THR A 83 -10.39 -2.31 -1.79
CA THR A 83 -11.20 -3.25 -2.59
C THR A 83 -12.36 -3.83 -1.76
N GLU A 84 -12.33 -3.66 -0.43
CA GLU A 84 -13.36 -4.15 0.47
C GLU A 84 -14.71 -3.45 0.23
N GLY A 85 -15.75 -4.24 -0.03
CA GLY A 85 -17.07 -3.72 -0.36
C GLY A 85 -17.18 -3.07 -1.74
N SER A 86 -16.15 -3.16 -2.59
CA SER A 86 -16.24 -2.77 -4.00
C SER A 86 -17.10 -3.76 -4.80
N ASP A 87 -17.60 -3.33 -5.96
CA ASP A 87 -18.40 -4.19 -6.85
C ASP A 87 -17.64 -5.43 -7.30
N GLN A 88 -16.32 -5.32 -7.52
CA GLN A 88 -15.48 -6.44 -7.89
C GLN A 88 -15.07 -7.33 -6.71
N GLY A 89 -15.10 -6.81 -5.49
CA GLY A 89 -14.85 -7.57 -4.26
C GLY A 89 -13.51 -8.30 -4.25
N PHE A 90 -12.47 -7.73 -4.87
CA PHE A 90 -11.18 -8.39 -4.97
C PHE A 90 -10.54 -8.58 -3.58
N THR A 91 -9.99 -9.77 -3.34
CA THR A 91 -9.20 -10.07 -2.14
C THR A 91 -7.96 -10.82 -2.58
N VAL A 92 -6.80 -10.39 -2.10
CA VAL A 92 -5.54 -11.10 -2.29
C VAL A 92 -5.62 -12.48 -1.64
N ARG A 93 -5.00 -13.48 -2.28
CA ARG A 93 -4.98 -14.86 -1.79
C ARG A 93 -3.57 -15.28 -1.46
N THR A 94 -3.45 -16.28 -0.59
CA THR A 94 -2.17 -16.93 -0.33
C THR A 94 -1.55 -17.44 -1.63
N GLY A 95 -0.29 -17.07 -1.88
CA GLY A 95 0.45 -17.41 -3.09
C GLY A 95 0.29 -16.39 -4.24
N ASP A 96 -0.54 -15.36 -4.07
CA ASP A 96 -0.47 -14.18 -4.94
C ASP A 96 0.78 -13.37 -4.62
N VAL A 97 1.30 -12.66 -5.62
CA VAL A 97 2.41 -11.72 -5.48
C VAL A 97 1.87 -10.32 -5.67
N LEU A 98 2.13 -9.44 -4.71
CA LEU A 98 1.85 -8.01 -4.84
C LEU A 98 3.13 -7.29 -5.29
N GLU A 99 3.04 -6.55 -6.39
CA GLU A 99 4.11 -5.65 -6.87
C GLU A 99 3.58 -4.21 -6.92
N ALA A 100 4.35 -3.24 -6.42
CA ALA A 100 3.99 -1.83 -6.46
C ALA A 100 5.22 -0.96 -6.67
N ARG A 101 5.04 0.18 -7.36
CA ARG A 101 6.05 1.25 -7.44
C ARG A 101 5.45 2.51 -6.86
N VAL A 102 6.03 3.02 -5.78
CA VAL A 102 5.48 4.16 -5.03
C VAL A 102 6.51 5.27 -4.92
N ARG A 103 6.05 6.52 -4.95
CA ARG A 103 6.86 7.68 -4.60
C ARG A 103 6.56 8.07 -3.16
N LEU A 104 7.58 8.04 -2.31
CA LEU A 104 7.44 8.36 -0.89
C LEU A 104 7.16 9.87 -0.70
N PRO A 105 6.27 10.26 0.23
CA PRO A 105 5.99 11.66 0.54
C PRO A 105 7.20 12.33 1.19
N THR A 106 7.17 13.66 1.23
CA THR A 106 8.25 14.48 1.81
C THR A 106 7.88 15.13 3.13
N GLU A 107 6.59 15.19 3.44
CA GLU A 107 6.04 15.94 4.55
C GLU A 107 6.03 15.12 5.84
N THR A 108 6.69 15.61 6.89
CA THR A 108 6.61 15.10 8.27
C THR A 108 5.17 14.88 8.71
N GLY A 109 4.93 13.77 9.43
CA GLY A 109 3.61 13.35 9.87
C GLY A 109 2.79 12.60 8.81
N ALA A 110 3.26 12.52 7.56
CA ALA A 110 2.66 11.62 6.58
C ALA A 110 2.94 10.16 6.95
N TRP A 111 1.93 9.30 6.76
CA TRP A 111 2.01 7.87 7.02
C TRP A 111 1.36 7.08 5.87
N PRO A 112 1.98 7.04 4.68
CA PRO A 112 1.52 6.20 3.58
C PRO A 112 1.74 4.72 3.87
N ALA A 113 0.81 3.89 3.40
CA ALA A 113 0.91 2.44 3.48
C ALA A 113 0.26 1.78 2.26
N ILE A 114 0.71 0.57 1.93
CA ILE A 114 -0.08 -0.43 1.21
C ILE A 114 -0.15 -1.64 2.12
N TRP A 115 -1.35 -2.13 2.33
CA TRP A 115 -1.60 -3.15 3.33
C TRP A 115 -2.86 -3.94 2.96
N THR A 116 -2.97 -5.16 3.46
CA THR A 116 -4.14 -6.02 3.27
C THR A 116 -4.97 -6.00 4.54
N TRP A 117 -6.29 -6.12 4.45
CA TRP A 117 -7.14 -6.22 5.62
C TRP A 117 -8.26 -7.22 5.41
N ARG A 118 -8.57 -7.95 6.49
CA ARG A 118 -9.81 -8.71 6.59
C ARG A 118 -10.15 -9.03 8.05
N ASP A 119 -11.41 -8.80 8.41
CA ASP A 119 -12.04 -9.31 9.63
C ASP A 119 -11.28 -9.05 10.96
N GLY A 120 -10.55 -7.92 11.07
CA GLY A 120 -9.96 -7.47 12.35
C GLY A 120 -8.69 -8.18 12.82
N GLY A 121 -8.09 -9.05 12.00
CA GLY A 121 -6.86 -9.77 12.38
C GLY A 121 -6.08 -10.40 11.22
N GLN A 122 -6.46 -10.10 9.98
CA GLN A 122 -5.76 -10.57 8.79
C GLN A 122 -5.15 -9.38 8.06
N GLU A 123 -4.00 -8.96 8.58
CA GLU A 123 -3.27 -7.80 8.10
C GLU A 123 -1.84 -8.15 7.74
N ILE A 124 -1.45 -7.70 6.55
CA ILE A 124 -0.09 -7.75 6.02
C ILE A 124 0.22 -6.36 5.48
N ASP A 125 1.14 -5.67 6.14
CA ASP A 125 1.64 -4.38 5.72
C ASP A 125 2.76 -4.62 4.69
N VAL A 126 2.43 -4.39 3.43
CA VAL A 126 3.42 -4.47 2.32
C VAL A 126 4.52 -3.44 2.57
N PHE A 127 4.11 -2.24 2.98
CA PHE A 127 4.99 -1.29 3.61
C PHE A 127 4.18 -0.27 4.41
N GLU A 128 4.84 0.27 5.43
CA GLU A 128 4.54 1.56 6.03
C GLU A 128 5.80 2.43 6.00
N TYR A 129 5.61 3.74 5.89
CA TYR A 129 6.71 4.69 5.83
C TYR A 129 6.39 5.96 6.60
N HIS A 130 7.38 6.47 7.32
CA HIS A 130 7.32 7.76 8.02
C HIS A 130 8.49 8.64 7.58
N PRO A 131 8.27 9.81 6.96
CA PRO A 131 9.33 10.75 6.62
C PRO A 131 10.18 11.19 7.83
N ASP A 132 9.63 11.07 9.04
CA ASP A 132 10.28 11.37 10.32
C ASP A 132 11.35 10.34 10.73
N ASN A 133 11.28 9.13 10.15
CA ASN A 133 12.32 8.11 10.24
C ASN A 133 12.85 7.83 8.82
N PRO A 134 13.51 8.82 8.19
CA PRO A 134 13.95 8.69 6.80
C PRO A 134 15.00 7.59 6.71
N ASP A 135 14.89 6.70 5.71
CA ASP A 135 15.64 5.44 5.53
C ASP A 135 14.93 4.14 5.96
N LEU A 136 13.81 4.21 6.67
CA LEU A 136 13.14 3.03 7.22
C LEU A 136 11.83 2.73 6.50
N LEU A 137 11.64 1.48 6.08
CA LEU A 137 10.33 0.88 5.81
C LEU A 137 9.97 -0.12 6.91
N GLU A 138 8.71 -0.11 7.32
CA GLU A 138 8.15 -1.11 8.22
C GLU A 138 7.35 -2.11 7.38
N LEU A 139 7.60 -3.40 7.60
CA LEU A 139 6.88 -4.50 6.95
C LEU A 139 6.39 -5.44 8.03
N SER A 140 5.08 -5.67 8.08
CA SER A 140 4.45 -6.37 9.19
C SER A 140 3.49 -7.44 8.70
N ASN A 141 3.37 -8.50 9.50
CA ASN A 141 2.46 -9.60 9.32
C ASN A 141 1.78 -9.87 10.66
N HIS A 142 0.59 -9.31 10.83
CA HIS A 142 -0.19 -9.44 12.04
C HIS A 142 -0.89 -10.80 12.16
N VAL A 143 -0.95 -11.59 11.08
CA VAL A 143 -1.45 -12.98 11.15
C VAL A 143 -0.49 -13.89 11.93
N ARG A 144 0.81 -13.61 11.87
CA ARG A 144 1.87 -14.41 12.51
C ARG A 144 2.73 -13.63 13.50
N GLU A 145 2.32 -12.42 13.86
CA GLU A 145 3.04 -11.53 14.78
C GLU A 145 4.52 -11.35 14.39
N ALA A 146 4.76 -11.08 13.11
CA ALA A 146 6.10 -10.90 12.56
C ALA A 146 6.26 -9.50 11.98
N HIS A 147 7.41 -8.87 12.20
CA HIS A 147 7.72 -7.55 11.66
C HIS A 147 9.17 -7.49 11.20
N ARG A 148 9.45 -6.57 10.27
CA ARG A 148 10.78 -6.27 9.79
C ARG A 148 10.93 -4.78 9.55
N TYR A 149 11.94 -4.21 10.19
CA TYR A 149 12.46 -2.88 9.89
C TYR A 149 13.52 -3.00 8.80
N HIS A 150 13.23 -2.48 7.62
CA HIS A 150 14.17 -2.44 6.50
C HIS A 150 14.76 -1.05 6.37
N ARG A 151 16.06 -0.91 6.66
CA ARG A 151 16.80 0.33 6.47
C ARG A 151 17.61 0.29 5.19
N ASP A 152 17.45 1.30 4.34
CA ASP A 152 18.22 1.47 3.11
C ASP A 152 18.29 2.96 2.72
N PRO A 153 19.47 3.50 2.36
CA PRO A 153 19.59 4.89 1.87
C PRO A 153 18.75 5.23 0.63
N ALA A 154 18.31 4.24 -0.14
CA ALA A 154 17.39 4.42 -1.25
C ALA A 154 15.96 4.75 -0.80
N VAL A 155 15.58 4.32 0.41
CA VAL A 155 14.33 4.72 1.08
C VAL A 155 14.54 6.12 1.63
N ARG A 156 13.92 7.13 1.04
CA ARG A 156 14.05 8.50 1.53
C ARG A 156 12.91 9.37 1.03
N PRO A 157 12.65 10.51 1.68
CA PRO A 157 11.62 11.45 1.24
C PRO A 157 11.71 11.75 -0.27
N GLY A 158 10.59 11.61 -0.97
CA GLY A 158 10.48 11.89 -2.41
C GLY A 158 11.05 10.82 -3.35
N ALA A 159 11.68 9.76 -2.83
CA ALA A 159 12.24 8.68 -3.64
C ALA A 159 11.15 7.76 -4.21
N TRP A 160 11.48 7.12 -5.34
CA TRP A 160 10.71 6.00 -5.86
C TRP A 160 11.25 4.71 -5.27
N VAL A 161 10.36 3.84 -4.80
CA VAL A 161 10.70 2.49 -4.33
C VAL A 161 9.82 1.47 -5.05
N ASP A 162 10.44 0.34 -5.41
CA ASP A 162 9.75 -0.82 -5.96
C ASP A 162 9.59 -1.85 -4.83
N LEU A 163 8.35 -2.29 -4.62
CA LEU A 163 7.94 -3.19 -3.55
C LEU A 163 7.44 -4.50 -4.15
N ARG A 164 7.80 -5.62 -3.51
CA ARG A 164 7.32 -6.95 -3.87
C ARG A 164 7.13 -7.82 -2.61
N VAL A 165 5.94 -8.36 -2.42
CA VAL A 165 5.58 -9.27 -1.31
C VAL A 165 4.86 -10.50 -1.89
N GLU A 166 5.10 -11.68 -1.31
CA GLU A 166 4.59 -12.99 -1.75
C GLU A 166 4.25 -13.92 -0.58
#